data_AF-A0A1W9VN95-F1
#
_entry.id   AF-A0A1W9VN95-F1
#
_cell.length_a   1.000
_cell.length_b   1.000
_cell.length_c   1.000
_cell.angle_alpha   90.00
_cell.angle_beta   90.00
_cell.angle_gamma   90.00
#
_symmetry.space_group_name_H-M   'P 1'
#
loop_
_entity.id
_entity.type
_entity.pdbx_description
1 polymer ?
#
loop_
_entity_poly.entity_id
_entity_poly.type
_entity_poly.pdbx_seq_one_letter_code
_entity_poly.pdbx_strand_id
1 'polypeptide(L)'
;MLRFYQSDITVLPIPEINTTRGVGEFIITSELSVDQVTPDDTFHYKVRVSGQGNLPYFEIPKVNFSGLILIDKSEDENVDSGAQGFLGWREVDYTLQALEIGVKEISLPSVSWIDKSGIEIFFNGQVSHMNVVSVKVVEEDILPYLSLMNSSDIISSYRFFMYRNPYAWLLLLFSVIITIIISIVKVVSRRYRQKLLIISMAVLPLALFSFTFAKGIEFQSEFQKADKFIETEEYLNALNIYSKLKEELPRNYGLYVNSAILWDKLDNISQAVLNIRIAERIVPTSLKVSQIKHYLSETDEYDLKQAKTASPINPDYLFLLFILFFNIVVIMTIRIKKYRGITTVSLFFISLLLTIVAGLSLYFIDSKDRVSAGIISTGGAELTKVPSDKALEWISLGEGYCVYIKGEWKDQYLIETEYGLGGWLQKDALRKKMLSLF
;
A
#
# COMPACT_ATOMS: atom_id res chain seq x y z
N MET A 1 34.12 53.76 -29.36
CA MET A 1 35.05 52.71 -29.80
C MET A 1 34.90 51.54 -28.82
N LEU A 2 34.04 50.57 -29.13
CA LEU A 2 33.77 49.39 -28.29
C LEU A 2 34.75 48.28 -28.68
N ARG A 3 35.62 47.87 -27.75
CA ARG A 3 36.51 46.71 -27.91
C ARG A 3 35.73 45.46 -27.50
N PHE A 4 35.49 44.57 -28.46
CA PHE A 4 35.05 43.21 -28.18
C PHE A 4 36.26 42.39 -27.70
N TYR A 5 36.16 41.81 -26.51
CA TYR A 5 37.09 40.78 -26.07
C TYR A 5 36.70 39.49 -26.79
N GLN A 6 37.52 39.08 -27.74
CA GLN A 6 37.44 37.78 -28.38
C GLN A 6 38.15 36.79 -27.46
N SER A 7 37.39 35.99 -26.73
CA SER A 7 37.93 34.85 -25.99
C SER A 7 38.27 33.75 -26.99
N ASP A 8 39.55 33.42 -27.13
CA ASP A 8 40.02 32.30 -27.94
C ASP A 8 39.48 31.00 -27.35
N ILE A 9 38.53 30.38 -28.04
CA ILE A 9 38.01 29.05 -27.72
C ILE A 9 38.87 28.04 -28.49
N THR A 10 39.77 27.36 -27.78
CA THR A 10 40.55 26.25 -28.34
C THR A 10 39.64 25.04 -28.50
N VAL A 11 39.14 24.80 -29.71
CA VAL A 11 38.36 23.61 -30.04
C VAL A 11 39.33 22.44 -30.24
N LEU A 12 39.32 21.48 -29.31
CA LEU A 12 40.06 20.24 -29.46
C LEU A 12 39.44 19.39 -30.59
N PRO A 13 40.24 18.70 -31.41
CA PRO A 13 39.72 17.81 -32.44
C PRO A 13 38.93 16.66 -31.79
N ILE A 14 37.72 16.41 -32.30
CA ILE A 14 36.87 15.29 -31.87
C ILE A 14 37.53 14.00 -32.40
N PRO A 15 37.93 13.04 -31.55
CA PRO A 15 38.32 11.69 -31.97
C PRO A 15 37.21 11.04 -32.80
N GLU A 16 37.49 10.01 -33.61
CA GLU A 16 36.46 9.30 -34.39
C GLU A 16 35.21 9.01 -33.52
N ILE A 17 34.04 9.33 -34.07
CA ILE A 17 32.76 9.45 -33.34
C ILE A 17 32.50 8.18 -32.52
N ASN A 18 32.49 8.34 -31.20
CA ASN A 18 32.06 7.31 -30.25
C ASN A 18 30.60 6.91 -30.53
N THR A 19 30.24 5.64 -30.29
CA THR A 19 28.93 5.07 -30.68
C THR A 19 27.73 5.72 -29.99
N THR A 20 27.96 6.42 -28.88
CA THR A 20 26.92 7.08 -28.08
C THR A 20 26.84 8.58 -28.31
N ARG A 21 27.80 9.18 -29.04
CA ARG A 21 27.93 10.65 -29.20
C ARG A 21 28.03 11.41 -27.87
N GLY A 22 28.29 10.72 -26.76
CA GLY A 22 28.36 11.29 -25.43
C GLY A 22 29.66 12.07 -25.19
N VAL A 23 29.52 13.26 -24.61
CA VAL A 23 30.59 14.11 -24.08
C VAL A 23 30.17 14.61 -22.70
N GLY A 24 30.80 14.09 -21.64
CA GLY A 24 30.46 14.41 -20.26
C GLY A 24 30.76 13.30 -19.25
N GLU A 25 30.28 13.49 -18.04
CA GLU A 25 30.32 12.49 -16.98
C GLU A 25 28.97 11.79 -16.93
N PHE A 26 28.92 10.52 -17.33
CA PHE A 26 27.68 9.74 -17.40
C PHE A 26 27.82 8.41 -16.66
N ILE A 27 26.68 7.88 -16.22
CA ILE A 27 26.51 6.56 -15.63
C ILE A 27 25.37 5.89 -16.37
N ILE A 28 25.61 4.68 -16.88
CA ILE A 28 24.61 3.82 -17.51
C ILE A 28 24.21 2.75 -16.50
N THR A 29 22.92 2.59 -16.26
CA THR A 29 22.33 1.53 -15.43
C THR A 29 21.26 0.80 -16.20
N SER A 30 21.08 -0.49 -15.91
CA SER A 30 19.93 -1.25 -16.41
C SER A 30 19.24 -2.04 -15.30
N GLU A 31 17.92 -2.20 -15.43
CA GLU A 31 17.07 -2.82 -14.43
C GLU A 31 15.99 -3.66 -15.10
N LEU A 32 15.72 -4.83 -14.51
CA LEU A 32 14.64 -5.74 -14.89
C LEU A 32 13.51 -5.56 -13.87
N SER A 33 12.25 -5.46 -14.31
CA SER A 33 11.13 -5.22 -13.37
C SER A 33 10.84 -6.43 -12.48
N VAL A 34 11.10 -7.64 -12.96
CA VAL A 34 10.89 -8.91 -12.24
C VAL A 34 11.90 -9.95 -12.65
N ASP A 35 12.20 -10.90 -11.76
CA ASP A 35 13.18 -11.96 -12.01
C ASP A 35 12.59 -13.20 -12.69
N GLN A 36 11.25 -13.33 -12.70
CA GLN A 36 10.52 -14.45 -13.29
C GLN A 36 9.21 -13.99 -13.94
N VAL A 37 8.88 -14.56 -15.09
CA VAL A 37 7.62 -14.33 -15.82
C VAL A 37 7.03 -15.64 -16.32
N THR A 38 5.74 -15.68 -16.62
CA THR A 38 5.13 -16.79 -17.36
C THR A 38 5.07 -16.49 -18.86
N PRO A 39 4.85 -17.49 -19.73
CA PRO A 39 4.58 -17.21 -21.14
C PRO A 39 3.40 -16.25 -21.29
N ASP A 40 3.50 -15.34 -22.25
CA ASP A 40 2.54 -14.27 -22.53
C ASP A 40 2.50 -13.11 -21.52
N ASP A 41 3.17 -13.20 -20.36
CA ASP A 41 3.36 -12.05 -19.46
C ASP A 41 4.27 -11.01 -20.12
N THR A 42 3.95 -9.72 -19.86
CA THR A 42 4.83 -8.61 -20.23
C THR A 42 5.68 -8.17 -19.03
N PHE A 43 6.87 -7.66 -19.30
CA PHE A 43 7.77 -7.12 -18.28
C PHE A 43 8.63 -5.99 -18.85
N HIS A 44 9.25 -5.22 -17.96
CA HIS A 44 10.01 -4.04 -18.33
C HIS A 44 11.51 -4.28 -18.17
N TYR A 45 12.27 -3.83 -19.16
CA TYR A 45 13.72 -3.70 -19.08
C TYR A 45 14.08 -2.23 -19.31
N LYS A 46 14.56 -1.57 -18.27
CA LYS A 46 14.87 -0.13 -18.29
C LYS A 46 16.35 0.08 -18.46
N VAL A 47 16.73 1.01 -19.32
CA VAL A 47 18.10 1.49 -19.49
C VAL A 47 18.13 2.98 -19.23
N ARG A 48 18.85 3.38 -18.20
CA ARG A 48 18.97 4.79 -17.80
C ARG A 48 20.40 5.28 -17.98
N VAL A 49 20.53 6.46 -18.56
CA VAL A 49 21.77 7.24 -18.60
C VAL A 49 21.57 8.48 -17.76
N SER A 50 22.42 8.69 -16.77
CA SER A 50 22.37 9.85 -15.89
C SER A 50 23.73 10.54 -15.81
N GLY A 51 23.74 11.86 -15.62
CA GLY A 51 24.98 12.59 -15.49
C GLY A 51 24.94 14.03 -16.02
N GLN A 52 26.12 14.57 -16.31
CA GLN A 52 26.31 15.95 -16.73
C GLN A 52 27.16 16.06 -18.01
N GLY A 53 26.60 16.69 -19.05
CA GLY A 53 27.28 16.88 -20.33
C GLY A 53 26.32 17.20 -21.47
N ASN A 54 26.53 16.62 -22.64
CA ASN A 54 25.61 16.73 -23.77
C ASN A 54 24.45 15.70 -23.73
N LEU A 55 23.87 15.46 -22.55
CA LEU A 55 22.92 14.37 -22.28
C LEU A 55 21.76 14.23 -23.31
N PRO A 56 21.11 15.31 -23.79
CA PRO A 56 20.07 15.20 -24.83
C PRO A 56 20.55 14.60 -26.16
N TYR A 57 21.85 14.62 -26.42
CA TYR A 57 22.47 14.08 -27.62
C TYR A 57 23.12 12.71 -27.40
N PHE A 58 23.07 12.18 -26.17
CA PHE A 58 23.59 10.87 -25.85
C PHE A 58 22.70 9.79 -26.48
N GLU A 59 23.22 9.00 -27.40
CA GLU A 59 22.54 7.87 -28.02
C GLU A 59 22.64 6.65 -27.09
N ILE A 60 21.52 6.29 -26.47
CA ILE A 60 21.43 5.14 -25.57
C ILE A 60 21.62 3.85 -26.39
N PRO A 61 22.52 2.93 -25.96
CA PRO A 61 22.76 1.69 -26.68
C PRO A 61 21.49 0.88 -26.88
N LYS A 62 21.35 0.30 -28.08
CA LYS A 62 20.25 -0.60 -28.39
C LYS A 62 20.42 -1.91 -27.63
N VAL A 63 19.37 -2.32 -26.94
CA VAL A 63 19.30 -3.60 -26.22
C VAL A 63 19.08 -4.73 -27.21
N ASN A 64 19.82 -5.81 -27.05
CA ASN A 64 19.63 -7.05 -27.78
C ASN A 64 18.93 -8.07 -26.90
N PHE A 65 17.88 -8.72 -27.40
CA PHE A 65 17.16 -9.77 -26.68
C PHE A 65 16.88 -10.94 -27.62
N SER A 66 16.90 -12.16 -27.07
CA SER A 66 16.66 -13.40 -27.82
C SER A 66 15.50 -14.18 -27.22
N GLY A 67 14.57 -14.64 -28.06
CA GLY A 67 13.38 -15.37 -27.61
C GLY A 67 12.37 -14.52 -26.84
N LEU A 68 12.39 -13.21 -27.05
CA LEU A 68 11.49 -12.21 -26.48
C LEU A 68 10.90 -11.35 -27.61
N ILE A 69 9.67 -10.88 -27.44
CA ILE A 69 9.00 -9.94 -28.35
C ILE A 69 9.02 -8.54 -27.73
N LEU A 70 9.37 -7.53 -28.53
CA LEU A 70 9.17 -6.13 -28.14
C LEU A 70 7.72 -5.74 -28.39
N ILE A 71 7.01 -5.40 -27.31
CA ILE A 71 5.62 -4.93 -27.36
C ILE A 71 5.60 -3.42 -27.55
N ASP A 72 6.34 -2.71 -26.71
CA ASP A 72 6.43 -1.25 -26.75
C ASP A 72 7.84 -0.77 -26.36
N LYS A 73 8.17 0.45 -26.80
CA LYS A 73 9.39 1.16 -26.44
C LYS A 73 9.05 2.62 -26.17
N SER A 74 9.22 3.06 -24.93
CA SER A 74 9.03 4.45 -24.54
C SER A 74 10.34 5.08 -24.06
N GLU A 75 10.43 6.40 -24.16
CA GLU A 75 11.57 7.19 -23.68
C GLU A 75 11.07 8.30 -22.76
N ASP A 76 11.73 8.46 -21.62
CA ASP A 76 11.46 9.54 -20.66
C ASP A 76 12.77 10.28 -20.33
N GLU A 77 12.65 11.57 -20.02
CA GLU A 77 13.81 12.39 -19.70
C GLU A 77 13.50 13.50 -18.70
N ASN A 78 14.48 13.78 -17.85
CA ASN A 78 14.47 14.94 -16.97
C ASN A 78 15.84 15.61 -17.04
N VAL A 79 15.90 16.76 -17.68
CA VAL A 79 17.16 17.42 -18.03
C VAL A 79 17.08 18.92 -17.78
N ASP A 80 18.03 19.42 -16.99
CA ASP A 80 18.19 20.85 -16.69
C ASP A 80 19.43 21.42 -17.42
N SER A 81 19.28 22.57 -18.06
CA SER A 81 20.39 23.27 -18.71
C SER A 81 21.24 24.08 -17.72
N GLY A 82 22.56 23.92 -17.75
CA GLY A 82 23.51 24.68 -16.94
C GLY A 82 24.76 25.14 -17.70
N ALA A 83 25.63 25.90 -17.04
CA ALA A 83 26.85 26.45 -17.63
C ALA A 83 27.89 25.37 -18.04
N GLN A 84 27.73 24.15 -17.54
CA GLN A 84 28.61 23.00 -17.83
C GLN A 84 27.90 21.94 -18.69
N GLY A 85 26.85 22.32 -19.40
CA GLY A 85 25.99 21.42 -20.18
C GLY A 85 24.71 21.06 -19.44
N PHE A 86 24.11 19.96 -19.84
CA PHE A 86 22.86 19.45 -19.33
C PHE A 86 23.11 18.48 -18.17
N LEU A 87 22.39 18.66 -17.06
CA LEU A 87 22.42 17.77 -15.90
C LEU A 87 21.07 17.06 -15.80
N GLY A 88 21.07 15.74 -15.61
CA GLY A 88 19.83 15.00 -15.45
C GLY A 88 19.95 13.53 -15.81
N TRP A 89 18.86 12.96 -16.32
CA TRP A 89 18.81 11.59 -16.81
C TRP A 89 17.90 11.44 -18.04
N ARG A 90 18.17 10.41 -18.83
CA ARG A 90 17.35 9.90 -19.93
C ARG A 90 17.17 8.39 -19.73
N GLU A 91 15.97 7.89 -19.97
CA GLU A 91 15.61 6.50 -19.77
C GLU A 91 14.89 5.97 -21.00
N VAL A 92 15.21 4.73 -21.37
CA VAL A 92 14.46 3.95 -22.35
C VAL A 92 13.86 2.76 -21.63
N ASP A 93 12.54 2.63 -21.72
CA ASP A 93 11.79 1.51 -21.18
C ASP A 93 11.36 0.59 -22.33
N TYR A 94 11.80 -0.67 -22.26
CA TYR A 94 11.46 -1.73 -23.20
C TYR A 94 10.41 -2.64 -22.56
N THR A 95 9.19 -2.66 -23.10
CA THR A 95 8.15 -3.63 -22.72
C THR A 95 8.34 -4.89 -23.55
N LEU A 96 8.75 -5.96 -22.90
CA LEU A 96 9.09 -7.23 -23.52
C LEU A 96 8.09 -8.31 -23.11
N GLN A 97 7.80 -9.24 -24.01
CA GLN A 97 6.95 -10.40 -23.76
C GLN A 97 7.73 -11.68 -24.03
N ALA A 98 7.59 -12.66 -23.14
CA ALA A 98 8.17 -13.99 -23.31
C ALA A 98 7.17 -14.95 -23.95
N LEU A 99 7.59 -15.69 -24.99
CA LEU A 99 6.74 -16.68 -25.65
C LEU A 99 7.00 -18.13 -25.21
N GLU A 100 8.23 -18.40 -24.78
CA GLU A 100 8.69 -19.77 -24.50
C GLU A 100 9.35 -19.85 -23.14
N ILE A 101 9.06 -20.95 -22.43
CA ILE A 101 9.69 -21.30 -21.16
C ILE A 101 11.21 -21.42 -21.34
N GLY A 102 11.96 -21.02 -20.33
CA GLY A 102 13.42 -21.10 -20.27
C GLY A 102 14.07 -19.77 -19.87
N VAL A 103 15.39 -19.78 -19.76
CA VAL A 103 16.17 -18.58 -19.47
C VAL A 103 16.31 -17.76 -20.75
N LYS A 104 15.89 -16.49 -20.72
CA LYS A 104 16.03 -15.53 -21.81
C LYS A 104 17.11 -14.51 -21.45
N GLU A 105 17.95 -14.19 -22.43
CA GLU A 105 19.04 -13.25 -22.25
C GLU A 105 18.68 -11.89 -22.85
N ILE A 106 18.96 -10.84 -22.08
CA ILE A 106 18.84 -9.44 -22.47
C ILE A 106 20.22 -8.82 -22.32
N SER A 107 20.79 -8.38 -23.43
CA SER A 107 22.16 -7.87 -23.50
C SER A 107 22.15 -6.39 -23.84
N LEU A 108 22.70 -5.59 -22.94
CA LEU A 108 23.11 -4.22 -23.18
C LEU A 108 24.57 -4.21 -23.67
N PRO A 109 24.84 -3.81 -24.92
CA PRO A 109 26.17 -3.90 -25.49
C PRO A 109 27.15 -2.93 -24.81
N SER A 110 28.44 -3.26 -24.87
CA SER A 110 29.51 -2.37 -24.44
C SER A 110 29.54 -1.13 -25.33
N VAL A 111 29.73 0.05 -24.72
CA VAL A 111 29.80 1.33 -25.42
C VAL A 111 30.85 2.23 -24.80
N SER A 112 31.24 3.27 -25.51
CA SER A 112 32.11 4.32 -24.99
C SER A 112 31.54 5.71 -25.19
N TRP A 113 31.97 6.63 -24.34
CA TRP A 113 31.75 8.07 -24.50
C TRP A 113 33.01 8.85 -24.09
N ILE A 114 33.06 10.15 -24.38
CA ILE A 114 34.19 11.01 -24.02
C ILE A 114 33.85 11.76 -22.74
N ASP A 115 34.78 11.84 -21.79
CA ASP A 115 34.63 12.66 -20.59
C ASP A 115 34.93 14.15 -20.85
N LYS A 116 34.75 15.00 -19.83
CA LYS A 116 35.03 16.44 -19.95
C LYS A 116 36.52 16.75 -20.23
N SER A 117 37.42 15.81 -19.97
CA SER A 117 38.87 15.93 -20.16
C SER A 117 39.34 15.44 -21.54
N GLY A 118 38.43 14.87 -22.34
CA GLY A 118 38.76 14.26 -23.63
C GLY A 118 39.21 12.79 -23.54
N ILE A 119 39.05 12.15 -22.38
CA ILE A 119 39.37 10.74 -22.14
C ILE A 119 38.15 9.88 -22.51
N GLU A 120 38.38 8.78 -23.20
CA GLU A 120 37.35 7.81 -23.52
C GLU A 120 37.02 6.93 -22.30
N ILE A 121 35.75 6.90 -21.92
CA ILE A 121 35.19 6.07 -20.84
C ILE A 121 34.44 4.91 -21.47
N PHE A 122 34.70 3.70 -20.96
CA PHE A 122 34.08 2.47 -21.45
C PHE A 122 33.06 1.94 -20.45
N PHE A 123 31.87 1.64 -20.95
CA PHE A 123 30.88 0.80 -20.28
C PHE A 123 30.99 -0.62 -20.82
N ASN A 124 31.24 -1.58 -19.94
CA ASN A 124 31.55 -2.96 -20.33
C ASN A 124 30.34 -3.76 -20.83
N GLY A 125 29.15 -3.17 -20.90
CA GLY A 125 27.93 -3.90 -21.21
C GLY A 125 27.38 -4.60 -19.97
N GLN A 126 26.15 -5.10 -20.09
CA GLN A 126 25.49 -5.88 -19.04
C GLN A 126 24.63 -6.97 -19.69
N VAL A 127 24.61 -8.17 -19.11
CA VAL A 127 23.71 -9.24 -19.51
C VAL A 127 22.79 -9.55 -18.34
N SER A 128 21.49 -9.40 -18.56
CA SER A 128 20.43 -9.75 -17.62
C SER A 128 19.77 -11.05 -18.08
N HIS A 129 19.43 -11.90 -17.12
CA HIS A 129 18.78 -13.19 -17.37
C HIS A 129 17.35 -13.13 -16.83
N MET A 130 16.37 -13.41 -17.68
CA MET A 130 14.96 -13.52 -17.32
C MET A 130 14.55 -14.98 -17.30
N ASN A 131 13.97 -15.46 -16.20
CA ASN A 131 13.49 -16.84 -16.10
C ASN A 131 12.02 -16.92 -16.49
N VAL A 132 11.72 -17.53 -17.65
CA VAL A 132 10.35 -17.79 -18.07
C VAL A 132 9.92 -19.16 -17.57
N VAL A 133 8.95 -19.21 -16.67
CA VAL A 133 8.49 -20.43 -15.97
C VAL A 133 7.03 -20.73 -16.28
N SER A 134 6.63 -22.01 -16.28
CA SER A 134 5.23 -22.39 -16.53
C SER A 134 4.28 -22.01 -15.39
N VAL A 135 4.82 -21.82 -14.18
CA VAL A 135 4.11 -21.41 -12.97
C VAL A 135 5.09 -20.54 -12.18
N LYS A 136 4.66 -19.34 -11.74
CA LYS A 136 5.49 -18.49 -10.87
C LYS A 136 5.88 -19.30 -9.64
N VAL A 137 7.18 -19.42 -9.35
CA VAL A 137 7.63 -20.10 -8.14
C VAL A 137 7.21 -19.23 -6.97
N VAL A 138 6.14 -19.63 -6.27
CA VAL A 138 5.76 -19.00 -5.00
C VAL A 138 6.95 -19.19 -4.06
N GLU A 139 7.53 -18.09 -3.55
CA GLU A 139 8.58 -18.17 -2.54
C GLU A 139 8.13 -19.14 -1.44
N GLU A 140 8.99 -20.10 -1.09
CA GLU A 140 8.67 -21.15 -0.13
C GLU A 140 8.22 -20.57 1.24
N ASP A 141 8.68 -19.36 1.55
CA ASP A 141 8.34 -18.56 2.73
C ASP A 141 6.89 -18.00 2.73
N ILE A 142 6.23 -17.89 1.56
CA ILE A 142 4.87 -17.34 1.42
C ILE A 142 3.79 -18.44 1.57
N LEU A 143 4.11 -19.69 1.22
CA LEU A 143 3.17 -20.83 1.26
C LEU A 143 2.40 -20.98 2.60
N PRO A 144 3.01 -20.78 3.78
CA PRO A 144 2.27 -20.85 5.05
C PRO A 144 1.14 -19.80 5.13
N TYR A 145 1.30 -18.65 4.51
CA TYR A 145 0.34 -17.56 4.55
C TYR A 145 -0.81 -17.75 3.54
N LEU A 146 -0.57 -18.44 2.43
CA LEU A 146 -1.60 -18.80 1.44
C LEU A 146 -2.53 -19.95 1.89
N SER A 147 -2.26 -20.55 3.05
CA SER A 147 -3.18 -21.50 3.68
C SER A 147 -4.53 -20.84 3.99
N LEU A 148 -5.64 -21.57 3.81
CA LEU A 148 -6.94 -21.11 4.27
C LEU A 148 -6.98 -21.05 5.81
N MET A 149 -7.66 -20.04 6.35
CA MET A 149 -7.96 -19.97 7.78
C MET A 149 -9.03 -21.01 8.12
N ASN A 150 -8.84 -21.72 9.23
CA ASN A 150 -9.83 -22.67 9.72
C ASN A 150 -11.07 -21.94 10.23
N SER A 151 -12.23 -22.63 10.24
CA SER A 151 -13.50 -22.11 10.76
C SER A 151 -13.39 -21.42 12.14
N SER A 152 -12.63 -22.00 13.08
CA SER A 152 -12.42 -21.41 14.43
C SER A 152 -11.70 -20.06 14.37
N ASP A 153 -10.71 -19.95 13.49
CA ASP A 153 -9.90 -18.75 13.33
C ASP A 153 -10.73 -17.66 12.63
N ILE A 154 -11.56 -18.05 11.66
CA ILE A 154 -12.50 -17.12 11.02
C ILE A 154 -13.50 -16.59 12.06
N ILE A 155 -14.11 -17.44 12.88
CA ILE A 155 -15.07 -17.01 13.92
C ILE A 155 -14.42 -15.99 14.87
N SER A 156 -13.20 -16.25 15.33
CA SER A 156 -12.48 -15.35 16.24
C SER A 156 -11.89 -14.10 15.57
N SER A 157 -11.88 -14.03 14.24
CA SER A 157 -11.33 -12.91 13.46
C SER A 157 -12.25 -11.70 13.36
N TYR A 158 -13.45 -11.73 13.94
CA TYR A 158 -14.35 -10.58 13.96
C TYR A 158 -13.73 -9.40 14.73
N ARG A 159 -13.62 -8.23 14.09
CA ARG A 159 -13.10 -7.02 14.72
C ARG A 159 -14.21 -6.06 15.13
N PHE A 160 -14.12 -5.61 16.38
CA PHE A 160 -14.99 -4.59 16.93
C PHE A 160 -14.24 -3.25 16.98
N PHE A 161 -14.55 -2.35 16.05
CA PHE A 161 -14.04 -0.96 16.09
C PHE A 161 -14.68 -0.21 17.26
N MET A 162 -13.98 -0.17 18.40
CA MET A 162 -14.45 0.44 19.63
C MET A 162 -14.72 1.93 19.43
N TYR A 163 -13.82 2.65 18.76
CA TYR A 163 -13.96 4.10 18.59
C TYR A 163 -15.22 4.51 17.79
N ARG A 164 -15.74 3.63 16.94
CA ARG A 164 -16.98 3.85 16.18
C ARG A 164 -18.23 3.40 16.92
N ASN A 165 -18.11 2.61 17.98
CA ASN A 165 -19.26 2.15 18.73
C ASN A 165 -19.69 3.22 19.76
N PRO A 166 -20.91 3.78 19.69
CA PRO A 166 -21.37 4.81 20.62
C PRO A 166 -21.36 4.34 22.08
N TYR A 167 -21.60 3.06 22.36
CA TYR A 167 -21.57 2.51 23.71
C TYR A 167 -20.15 2.45 24.29
N ALA A 168 -19.11 2.31 23.46
CA ALA A 168 -17.73 2.30 23.93
C ALA A 168 -17.33 3.67 24.52
N TRP A 169 -17.95 4.77 24.07
CA TRP A 169 -17.74 6.11 24.62
C TRP A 169 -18.27 6.27 26.04
N LEU A 170 -19.16 5.38 26.52
CA LEU A 170 -19.58 5.36 27.93
C LEU A 170 -18.41 5.09 28.89
N LEU A 171 -17.30 4.52 28.40
CA LEU A 171 -16.06 4.35 29.16
C LEU A 171 -15.45 5.68 29.66
N LEU A 172 -15.80 6.81 29.03
CA LEU A 172 -15.38 8.13 29.52
C LEU A 172 -16.06 8.51 30.85
N LEU A 173 -17.28 8.03 31.09
CA LEU A 173 -18.04 8.32 32.31
C LEU A 173 -17.60 7.46 33.50
N PHE A 174 -16.74 6.47 33.27
CA PHE A 174 -16.38 5.49 34.30
C PHE A 174 -15.69 6.11 35.51
N SER A 175 -14.69 6.97 35.30
CA SER A 175 -14.03 7.70 36.40
C SER A 175 -15.02 8.58 37.19
N VAL A 176 -16.01 9.17 36.52
CA VAL A 176 -17.06 9.96 37.17
C VAL A 176 -17.95 9.07 38.05
N ILE A 177 -18.40 7.93 37.52
CA ILE A 177 -19.25 6.98 38.26
C ILE A 177 -18.51 6.43 39.48
N ILE A 178 -17.26 5.98 39.33
CA ILE A 178 -16.46 5.48 40.46
C ILE A 178 -16.27 6.55 41.52
N THR A 179 -15.97 7.79 41.12
CA THR A 179 -15.74 8.87 42.07
C THR A 179 -17.01 9.24 42.84
N ILE A 180 -18.18 9.17 42.19
CA ILE A 180 -19.49 9.29 42.86
C ILE A 180 -19.68 8.14 43.86
N ILE A 181 -19.49 6.88 43.44
CA ILE A 181 -19.63 5.71 44.31
C ILE A 181 -18.73 5.81 45.54
N ILE A 182 -17.46 6.18 45.37
CA ILE A 182 -16.50 6.34 46.48
C ILE A 182 -16.90 7.49 47.42
N SER A 183 -17.51 8.55 46.88
CA SER A 183 -18.01 9.67 47.66
C SER A 183 -19.22 9.28 48.50
N ILE A 184 -20.09 8.41 47.97
CA ILE A 184 -21.27 7.86 48.65
C ILE A 184 -20.86 6.83 49.71
N VAL A 185 -19.88 5.96 49.40
CA VAL A 185 -19.39 4.89 50.29
C VAL A 185 -18.45 5.47 51.36
N LYS A 186 -18.96 6.39 52.19
CA LYS A 186 -18.23 7.07 53.27
C LYS A 186 -17.65 6.13 54.33
N VAL A 187 -18.07 4.86 54.34
CA VAL A 187 -17.78 3.86 55.39
C VAL A 187 -16.48 3.07 55.15
N VAL A 188 -15.96 3.02 53.92
CA VAL A 188 -14.74 2.23 53.65
C VAL A 188 -13.49 2.99 54.09
N SER A 189 -12.62 2.32 54.86
CA SER A 189 -11.38 2.89 55.41
C SER A 189 -10.50 3.54 54.34
N ARG A 190 -9.83 4.64 54.67
CA ARG A 190 -9.01 5.44 53.74
C ARG A 190 -7.99 4.61 52.94
N ARG A 191 -7.43 3.54 53.53
CA ARG A 191 -6.47 2.63 52.88
C ARG A 191 -7.13 1.70 51.84
N TYR A 192 -8.34 1.22 52.10
CA TYR A 192 -9.04 0.31 51.18
C TYR A 192 -9.61 1.03 49.94
N ARG A 193 -9.99 2.31 50.06
CA ARG A 193 -10.48 3.12 48.92
C ARG A 193 -9.46 3.25 47.79
N GLN A 194 -8.17 3.38 48.11
CA GLN A 194 -7.11 3.50 47.11
C GLN A 194 -6.87 2.18 46.37
N LYS A 195 -6.93 1.04 47.08
CA LYS A 195 -6.80 -0.28 46.46
C LYS A 195 -8.00 -0.63 45.58
N LEU A 196 -9.21 -0.31 46.02
CA LEU A 196 -10.44 -0.50 45.23
C LEU A 196 -10.44 0.32 43.94
N LEU A 197 -9.93 1.56 43.96
CA LEU A 197 -9.75 2.37 42.75
C LEU A 197 -8.84 1.68 41.73
N ILE A 198 -7.68 1.19 42.19
CA ILE A 198 -6.69 0.54 41.32
C ILE A 198 -7.24 -0.78 40.77
N ILE A 199 -7.92 -1.59 41.59
CA ILE A 199 -8.53 -2.86 41.16
C ILE A 199 -9.68 -2.62 40.18
N SER A 200 -10.53 -1.61 40.40
CA SER A 200 -11.60 -1.25 39.46
C SER A 200 -11.07 -0.76 38.11
N MET A 201 -9.89 -0.13 38.10
CA MET A 201 -9.17 0.26 36.87
C MET A 201 -8.68 -0.95 36.07
N ALA A 202 -8.33 -2.06 36.71
CA ALA A 202 -7.81 -3.26 36.05
C ALA A 202 -8.93 -4.23 35.63
N VAL A 203 -9.92 -4.45 36.49
CA VAL A 203 -10.93 -5.52 36.29
C VAL A 203 -12.00 -5.13 35.26
N LEU A 204 -12.31 -3.84 35.12
CA LEU A 204 -13.47 -3.42 34.34
C LEU A 204 -13.24 -3.27 32.83
N PRO A 205 -12.05 -2.83 32.35
CA PRO A 205 -11.69 -2.97 30.94
C PRO A 205 -11.73 -4.44 30.52
N LEU A 206 -11.24 -5.34 31.37
CA LEU A 206 -11.31 -6.79 31.15
C LEU A 206 -12.75 -7.30 31.03
N ALA A 207 -13.68 -6.86 31.89
CA ALA A 207 -15.08 -7.27 31.84
C ALA A 207 -15.83 -6.75 30.60
N LEU A 208 -15.54 -5.52 30.14
CA LEU A 208 -16.11 -4.97 28.91
C LEU A 208 -15.50 -5.59 27.65
N PHE A 209 -14.24 -6.04 27.71
CA PHE A 209 -13.63 -6.85 26.65
C PHE A 209 -14.33 -8.21 26.49
N SER A 210 -14.73 -8.87 27.58
CA SER A 210 -15.33 -10.21 27.52
C SER A 210 -16.67 -10.28 26.75
N PHE A 211 -17.46 -9.20 26.71
CA PHE A 211 -18.72 -9.18 25.95
C PHE A 211 -18.53 -9.13 24.42
N THR A 212 -17.30 -8.91 23.93
CA THR A 212 -17.02 -8.73 22.49
C THR A 212 -16.62 -10.01 21.75
N PHE A 213 -16.40 -11.13 22.47
CA PHE A 213 -15.76 -12.33 21.91
C PHE A 213 -16.68 -13.36 21.23
N ALA A 214 -17.99 -13.13 21.12
CA ALA A 214 -18.93 -14.19 20.70
C ALA A 214 -19.63 -13.98 19.35
N LYS A 215 -19.35 -12.89 18.60
CA LYS A 215 -20.02 -12.67 17.31
C LYS A 215 -19.43 -13.60 16.24
N GLY A 216 -20.26 -14.49 15.68
CA GLY A 216 -19.84 -15.47 14.67
C GLY A 216 -20.07 -16.93 15.07
N ILE A 217 -20.19 -17.24 16.36
CA ILE A 217 -20.46 -18.61 16.85
C ILE A 217 -21.81 -19.13 16.33
N GLU A 218 -22.78 -18.24 16.20
CA GLU A 218 -24.11 -18.54 15.65
C GLU A 218 -24.08 -19.05 14.20
N PHE A 219 -23.01 -18.78 13.45
CA PHE A 219 -22.82 -19.20 12.06
C PHE A 219 -21.89 -20.41 11.90
N GLN A 220 -21.60 -21.13 12.98
CA GLN A 220 -20.68 -22.29 12.94
C GLN A 220 -21.10 -23.34 11.91
N SER A 221 -22.40 -23.54 11.71
CA SER A 221 -22.91 -24.52 10.74
C SER A 221 -22.62 -24.12 9.30
N GLU A 222 -22.65 -22.82 9.00
CA GLU A 222 -22.39 -22.21 7.71
C GLU A 222 -20.90 -22.29 7.38
N PHE A 223 -20.04 -22.05 8.38
CA PHE A 223 -18.60 -22.22 8.24
C PHE A 223 -18.23 -23.67 7.92
N GLN A 224 -18.80 -24.65 8.64
CA GLN A 224 -18.58 -26.07 8.35
C GLN A 224 -19.07 -26.48 6.96
N LYS A 225 -20.19 -25.91 6.48
CA LYS A 225 -20.67 -26.13 5.10
C LYS A 225 -19.68 -25.57 4.08
N ALA A 226 -19.11 -24.39 4.32
CA ALA A 226 -18.10 -23.80 3.45
C ALA A 226 -16.83 -24.65 3.41
N ASP A 227 -16.36 -25.14 4.56
CA ASP A 227 -15.19 -26.04 4.64
C ASP A 227 -15.41 -27.31 3.81
N LYS A 228 -16.60 -27.92 3.88
CA LYS A 228 -16.94 -29.08 3.06
C LYS A 228 -16.87 -28.77 1.55
N PHE A 229 -17.37 -27.61 1.11
CA PHE A 229 -17.26 -27.20 -0.29
C PHE A 229 -15.81 -26.93 -0.72
N ILE A 230 -14.98 -26.43 0.18
CA ILE A 230 -13.55 -26.23 -0.06
C ILE A 230 -12.85 -27.59 -0.24
N GLU A 231 -13.15 -28.57 0.62
CA GLU A 231 -12.61 -29.93 0.54
C GLU A 231 -12.99 -30.64 -0.76
N THR A 232 -14.18 -30.36 -1.30
CA THR A 232 -14.65 -30.90 -2.60
C THR A 232 -14.26 -30.03 -3.80
N GLU A 233 -13.40 -29.03 -3.62
CA GLU A 233 -12.95 -28.07 -4.65
C GLU A 233 -14.08 -27.25 -5.31
N GLU A 234 -15.25 -27.18 -4.69
CA GLU A 234 -16.40 -26.39 -5.15
C GLU A 234 -16.29 -24.93 -4.65
N TYR A 235 -15.25 -24.22 -5.08
CA TYR A 235 -14.88 -22.91 -4.54
C TYR A 235 -15.97 -21.83 -4.72
N LEU A 236 -16.72 -21.85 -5.81
CA LEU A 236 -17.83 -20.90 -6.05
C LEU A 236 -18.96 -21.06 -5.01
N ASN A 237 -19.25 -22.29 -4.57
CA ASN A 237 -20.27 -22.55 -3.55
C ASN A 237 -19.82 -22.06 -2.18
N ALA A 238 -18.54 -22.28 -1.83
CA ALA A 238 -17.94 -21.72 -0.62
C ALA A 238 -17.95 -20.19 -0.63
N LEU A 239 -17.60 -19.56 -1.75
CA LEU A 239 -17.63 -18.10 -1.93
C LEU A 239 -19.05 -17.52 -1.79
N ASN A 240 -20.08 -18.23 -2.24
CA ASN A 240 -21.47 -17.80 -2.05
C ASN A 240 -21.86 -17.77 -0.57
N ILE A 241 -21.44 -18.78 0.21
CA ILE A 241 -21.64 -18.78 1.67
C ILE A 241 -20.89 -17.61 2.30
N TYR A 242 -19.61 -17.42 1.96
CA TYR A 242 -18.83 -16.29 2.48
C TYR A 242 -19.42 -14.94 2.08
N SER A 243 -20.02 -14.81 0.90
CA SER A 243 -20.70 -13.58 0.49
C SER A 243 -21.87 -13.25 1.42
N LYS A 244 -22.71 -14.23 1.74
CA LYS A 244 -23.82 -14.06 2.70
C LYS A 244 -23.31 -13.75 4.10
N LEU A 245 -22.28 -14.45 4.55
CA LEU A 245 -21.68 -14.21 5.87
C LEU A 245 -21.02 -12.83 5.97
N LYS A 246 -20.48 -12.27 4.89
CA LYS A 246 -19.93 -10.90 4.89
C LYS A 246 -21.02 -9.83 5.07
N GLU A 247 -22.26 -10.10 4.67
CA GLU A 247 -23.37 -9.17 4.91
C GLU A 247 -23.71 -9.11 6.41
N GLU A 248 -23.69 -10.25 7.09
CA GLU A 248 -23.95 -10.36 8.54
C GLU A 248 -22.74 -9.98 9.43
N LEU A 249 -21.54 -10.30 8.93
CA LEU A 249 -20.25 -10.14 9.61
C LEU A 249 -19.27 -9.30 8.76
N PRO A 250 -19.59 -8.04 8.41
CA PRO A 250 -18.79 -7.23 7.50
C PRO A 250 -17.38 -6.90 8.01
N ARG A 251 -17.12 -7.10 9.31
CA ARG A 251 -15.87 -6.81 10.02
C ARG A 251 -15.04 -8.05 10.35
N ASN A 252 -15.41 -9.20 9.79
CA ASN A 252 -14.67 -10.44 9.97
C ASN A 252 -13.60 -10.55 8.88
N TYR A 253 -12.33 -10.28 9.22
CA TYR A 253 -11.27 -10.26 8.22
C TYR A 253 -10.95 -11.66 7.67
N GLY A 254 -11.21 -12.72 8.44
CA GLY A 254 -10.98 -14.11 8.01
C GLY A 254 -11.84 -14.50 6.82
N LEU A 255 -13.09 -14.03 6.76
CA LEU A 255 -13.97 -14.20 5.59
C LEU A 255 -13.35 -13.62 4.32
N TYR A 256 -12.74 -12.43 4.43
CA TYR A 256 -12.10 -11.77 3.29
C TYR A 256 -10.78 -12.44 2.92
N VAL A 257 -9.96 -12.85 3.89
CA VAL A 257 -8.71 -13.59 3.63
C VAL A 257 -9.00 -14.89 2.88
N ASN A 258 -9.91 -15.73 3.38
CA ASN A 258 -10.25 -16.97 2.70
C ASN A 258 -10.87 -16.72 1.33
N SER A 259 -11.73 -15.70 1.20
CA SER A 259 -12.27 -15.35 -0.12
C SER A 259 -11.20 -14.88 -1.09
N ALA A 260 -10.18 -14.15 -0.63
CA ALA A 260 -9.08 -13.72 -1.49
C ALA A 260 -8.32 -14.92 -2.05
N ILE A 261 -7.97 -15.88 -1.19
CA ILE A 261 -7.30 -17.12 -1.58
C ILE A 261 -8.17 -17.96 -2.54
N LEU A 262 -9.48 -18.05 -2.29
CA LEU A 262 -10.38 -18.79 -3.17
C LEU A 262 -10.58 -18.11 -4.53
N TRP A 263 -10.60 -16.77 -4.59
CA TRP A 263 -10.66 -16.04 -5.85
C TRP A 263 -9.35 -16.14 -6.65
N ASP A 264 -8.21 -16.16 -5.96
CA ASP A 264 -6.90 -16.42 -6.55
C ASP A 264 -6.86 -17.80 -7.21
N LYS A 265 -7.37 -18.84 -6.52
CA LYS A 265 -7.52 -20.19 -7.09
C LYS A 265 -8.47 -20.29 -8.30
N LEU A 266 -9.29 -19.27 -8.53
CA LEU A 266 -10.21 -19.18 -9.67
C LEU A 266 -9.69 -18.21 -10.74
N ASP A 267 -8.40 -17.83 -10.67
CA ASP A 267 -7.74 -16.88 -11.57
C ASP A 267 -8.45 -15.53 -11.66
N ASN A 268 -9.12 -15.10 -10.59
CA ASN A 268 -9.80 -13.81 -10.52
C ASN A 268 -9.04 -12.83 -9.61
N ILE A 269 -8.00 -12.22 -10.18
CA ILE A 269 -7.06 -11.34 -9.47
C ILE A 269 -7.78 -10.12 -8.89
N SER A 270 -8.68 -9.47 -9.66
CA SER A 270 -9.39 -8.29 -9.16
C SER A 270 -10.20 -8.56 -7.90
N GLN A 271 -10.86 -9.71 -7.81
CA GLN A 271 -11.60 -10.10 -6.60
C GLN A 271 -10.65 -10.52 -5.47
N ALA A 272 -9.55 -11.22 -5.78
CA ALA A 272 -8.55 -11.59 -4.79
C ALA A 272 -7.97 -10.34 -4.11
N VAL A 273 -7.49 -9.38 -4.90
CA VAL A 273 -6.94 -8.10 -4.42
C VAL A 273 -8.00 -7.29 -3.67
N LEU A 274 -9.25 -7.25 -4.15
CA LEU A 274 -10.33 -6.55 -3.44
C LEU A 274 -10.55 -7.09 -2.05
N ASN A 275 -10.64 -8.41 -1.90
CA ASN A 275 -10.88 -9.01 -0.61
C ASN A 275 -9.68 -8.82 0.33
N ILE A 276 -8.43 -8.96 -0.14
CA ILE A 276 -7.27 -8.77 0.73
C ILE A 276 -7.12 -7.31 1.18
N ARG A 277 -7.44 -6.34 0.31
CA ARG A 277 -7.44 -4.91 0.66
C ARG A 277 -8.52 -4.55 1.67
N ILE A 278 -9.69 -5.20 1.61
CA ILE A 278 -10.70 -5.05 2.67
C ILE A 278 -10.19 -5.66 3.97
N ALA A 279 -9.55 -6.83 3.95
CA ALA A 279 -8.95 -7.43 5.12
C ALA A 279 -7.85 -6.54 5.75
N GLU A 280 -7.03 -5.88 4.91
CA GLU A 280 -6.00 -4.91 5.32
C GLU A 280 -6.61 -3.72 6.07
N ARG A 281 -7.72 -3.16 5.58
CA ARG A 281 -8.44 -2.10 6.30
C ARG A 281 -8.97 -2.54 7.65
N ILE A 282 -9.35 -3.80 7.80
CA ILE A 282 -9.85 -4.33 9.06
C ILE A 282 -8.70 -4.64 10.04
N VAL A 283 -7.59 -5.20 9.55
CA VAL A 283 -6.41 -5.56 10.35
C VAL A 283 -5.11 -5.20 9.60
N PRO A 284 -4.67 -3.92 9.64
CA PRO A 284 -3.50 -3.47 8.88
C PRO A 284 -2.18 -4.05 9.41
N THR A 285 -2.17 -4.53 10.65
CA THR A 285 -0.98 -5.08 11.31
C THR A 285 -0.84 -6.60 11.15
N SER A 286 -1.73 -7.25 10.39
CA SER A 286 -1.69 -8.71 10.23
C SER A 286 -0.60 -9.10 9.23
N LEU A 287 0.38 -9.90 9.69
CA LEU A 287 1.44 -10.41 8.84
C LEU A 287 0.87 -11.24 7.68
N LYS A 288 -0.10 -12.12 7.95
CA LYS A 288 -0.77 -12.93 6.92
C LYS A 288 -1.43 -12.08 5.84
N VAL A 289 -2.13 -11.01 6.23
CA VAL A 289 -2.77 -10.10 5.26
C VAL A 289 -1.71 -9.35 4.45
N SER A 290 -0.66 -8.88 5.10
CA SER A 290 0.44 -8.17 4.42
C SER A 290 1.16 -9.06 3.41
N GLN A 291 1.44 -10.32 3.76
CA GLN A 291 2.13 -11.28 2.89
C GLN A 291 1.27 -11.69 1.70
N ILE A 292 -0.01 -12.03 1.92
CA ILE A 292 -0.93 -12.33 0.81
C ILE A 292 -1.11 -11.11 -0.09
N LYS A 293 -1.20 -9.90 0.48
CA LYS A 293 -1.30 -8.67 -0.31
C LYS A 293 -0.04 -8.47 -1.16
N HIS A 294 1.15 -8.71 -0.61
CA HIS A 294 2.40 -8.61 -1.34
C HIS A 294 2.39 -9.56 -2.54
N TYR A 295 2.13 -10.84 -2.29
CA TYR A 295 1.98 -11.88 -3.31
C TYR A 295 0.98 -11.50 -4.41
N LEU A 296 -0.22 -11.05 -4.04
CA LEU A 296 -1.25 -10.62 -5.00
C LEU A 296 -0.96 -9.27 -5.67
N SER A 297 0.03 -8.51 -5.19
CA SER A 297 0.44 -7.22 -5.76
C SER A 297 1.73 -7.31 -6.58
N GLU A 298 2.44 -8.45 -6.51
CA GLU A 298 3.61 -8.79 -7.34
C GLU A 298 3.22 -9.32 -8.73
N THR A 299 1.93 -9.37 -9.05
CA THR A 299 1.45 -9.55 -10.42
C THR A 299 1.62 -8.24 -11.18
N ASP A 300 2.85 -8.04 -11.67
CA ASP A 300 3.35 -7.23 -12.80
C ASP A 300 2.45 -6.15 -13.42
N GLU A 301 3.01 -4.93 -13.59
CA GLU A 301 3.17 -4.30 -14.92
C GLU A 301 3.78 -2.89 -14.85
N TYR A 302 3.77 -2.17 -13.73
CA TYR A 302 4.50 -0.90 -13.62
C TYR A 302 4.92 -0.64 -12.18
N ASP A 303 6.11 -0.04 -11.98
CA ASP A 303 6.64 0.51 -10.70
C ASP A 303 5.70 1.47 -9.96
N LEU A 304 4.51 1.72 -10.50
CA LEU A 304 3.46 2.55 -9.94
C LEU A 304 3.05 1.98 -8.58
N LYS A 305 3.23 2.79 -7.52
CA LYS A 305 2.75 2.46 -6.19
C LYS A 305 1.22 2.53 -6.17
N GLN A 306 0.62 1.42 -5.73
CA GLN A 306 -0.83 1.31 -5.55
C GLN A 306 -1.31 2.20 -4.40
N ALA A 307 -2.56 2.68 -4.49
CA ALA A 307 -3.18 3.48 -3.45
C ALA A 307 -3.09 2.82 -2.06
N LYS A 308 -2.64 3.59 -1.06
CA LYS A 308 -2.61 3.18 0.34
C LYS A 308 -4.01 3.32 0.93
N THR A 309 -4.61 2.19 1.28
CA THR A 309 -6.01 2.13 1.71
C THR A 309 -6.20 2.04 3.22
N ALA A 310 -5.13 1.79 3.97
CA ALA A 310 -5.17 1.68 5.43
C ALA A 310 -3.94 2.33 6.08
N SER A 311 -4.16 2.98 7.22
CA SER A 311 -3.07 3.38 8.12
C SER A 311 -2.41 2.15 8.79
N PRO A 312 -1.07 2.15 8.99
CA PRO A 312 -0.39 1.04 9.68
C PRO A 312 -0.76 0.93 11.17
N ILE A 313 -1.38 1.96 11.75
CA ILE A 313 -1.75 2.00 13.16
C ILE A 313 -3.25 1.74 13.29
N ASN A 314 -3.61 0.75 14.10
CA ASN A 314 -5.01 0.47 14.43
C ASN A 314 -5.61 1.61 15.30
N PRO A 315 -6.70 2.27 14.86
CA PRO A 315 -7.35 3.36 15.60
C PRO A 315 -7.83 3.00 17.00
N ASP A 316 -8.17 1.73 17.26
CA ASP A 316 -8.66 1.29 18.56
C ASP A 316 -7.61 1.45 19.67
N TYR A 317 -6.31 1.30 19.35
CA TYR A 317 -5.24 1.55 20.32
C TYR A 317 -5.19 3.02 20.74
N LEU A 318 -5.35 3.93 19.78
CA LEU A 318 -5.41 5.37 20.07
C LEU A 318 -6.65 5.73 20.88
N PHE A 319 -7.78 5.10 20.59
CA PHE A 319 -9.01 5.28 21.35
C PHE A 319 -8.90 4.77 22.79
N LEU A 320 -8.26 3.61 23.01
CA LEU A 320 -7.99 3.11 24.36
C LEU A 320 -7.05 4.04 25.14
N LEU A 321 -5.99 4.54 24.50
CA LEU A 321 -5.10 5.54 25.11
C LEU A 321 -5.85 6.83 25.45
N PHE A 322 -6.73 7.29 24.55
CA PHE A 322 -7.58 8.45 24.79
C PHE A 322 -8.47 8.24 26.03
N ILE A 323 -9.18 7.12 26.12
CA ILE A 323 -10.02 6.79 27.29
C ILE A 323 -9.16 6.75 28.57
N LEU A 324 -8.00 6.10 28.52
CA LEU A 324 -7.11 5.96 29.67
C LEU A 324 -6.69 7.34 30.20
N PHE A 325 -6.13 8.19 29.34
CA PHE A 325 -5.63 9.50 29.76
C PHE A 325 -6.76 10.45 30.15
N PHE A 326 -7.92 10.39 29.47
CA PHE A 326 -9.09 11.16 29.85
C PHE A 326 -9.55 10.82 31.29
N ASN A 327 -9.65 9.53 31.61
CA ASN A 327 -10.02 9.10 32.97
C ASN A 327 -8.99 9.53 34.02
N ILE A 328 -7.68 9.53 33.67
CA ILE A 328 -6.63 10.06 34.56
C ILE A 328 -6.82 11.57 34.78
N VAL A 329 -7.15 12.35 33.74
CA VAL A 329 -7.42 13.80 33.85
C VAL A 329 -8.58 14.07 34.83
N VAL A 330 -9.67 13.31 34.73
CA VAL A 330 -10.82 13.43 35.65
C VAL A 330 -10.40 13.16 37.09
N ILE A 331 -9.65 12.08 37.33
CA ILE A 331 -9.15 11.73 38.67
C ILE A 331 -8.22 12.80 39.22
N MET A 332 -7.30 13.32 38.39
CA MET A 332 -6.36 14.36 38.80
C MET A 332 -7.08 15.68 39.10
N THR A 333 -8.13 16.03 38.35
CA THR A 333 -8.97 17.21 38.63
C THR A 333 -9.56 17.16 40.04
N ILE A 334 -10.05 15.99 40.45
CA ILE A 334 -10.58 15.76 41.80
C ILE A 334 -9.45 15.83 42.83
N ARG A 335 -8.29 15.26 42.53
CA ARG A 335 -7.13 15.23 43.44
C ARG A 335 -6.55 16.63 43.66
N ILE A 336 -6.46 17.48 42.63
CA ILE A 336 -5.99 18.87 42.71
C ILE A 336 -6.84 19.70 43.68
N LYS A 337 -8.16 19.48 43.70
CA LYS A 337 -9.06 20.16 44.65
C LYS A 337 -8.74 19.81 46.11
N LYS A 338 -8.14 18.65 46.38
CA LYS A 338 -7.86 18.13 47.73
C LYS A 338 -6.39 18.24 48.15
N TYR A 339 -5.46 18.10 47.20
CA TYR A 339 -4.02 18.06 47.42
C TYR A 339 -3.33 18.88 46.32
N ARG A 340 -2.89 20.10 46.66
CA ARG A 340 -2.19 21.01 45.74
C ARG A 340 -0.68 20.74 45.71
N GLY A 341 -0.29 19.51 45.40
CA GLY A 341 1.11 19.15 45.20
C GLY A 341 1.56 19.40 43.76
N ILE A 342 2.80 19.89 43.57
CA ILE A 342 3.37 20.14 42.23
C ILE A 342 3.29 18.90 41.33
N THR A 343 3.57 17.72 41.90
CA THR A 343 3.48 16.43 41.20
C THR A 343 2.08 16.12 40.68
N THR A 344 1.03 16.50 41.41
CA THR A 344 -0.36 16.28 40.99
C THR A 344 -0.74 17.22 39.84
N VAL A 345 -0.29 18.47 39.91
CA VAL A 345 -0.49 19.46 38.85
C VAL A 345 0.26 19.05 37.57
N SER A 346 1.52 18.63 37.69
CA SER A 346 2.30 18.14 36.55
C SER A 346 1.66 16.92 35.88
N LEU A 347 1.23 15.92 36.66
CA LEU A 347 0.56 14.73 36.12
C LEU A 347 -0.76 15.08 35.41
N PHE A 348 -1.51 16.06 35.92
CA PHE A 348 -2.71 16.56 35.24
C PHE A 348 -2.38 17.12 33.85
N PHE A 349 -1.40 18.03 33.76
CA PHE A 349 -1.03 18.62 32.47
C PHE A 349 -0.45 17.61 31.48
N ILE A 350 0.38 16.66 31.94
CA ILE A 350 0.90 15.58 31.11
C ILE A 350 -0.25 14.71 30.58
N SER A 351 -1.18 14.30 31.44
CA SER A 351 -2.32 13.47 31.04
C SER A 351 -3.26 14.22 30.09
N LEU A 352 -3.45 15.54 30.31
CA LEU A 352 -4.23 16.39 29.43
C LEU A 352 -3.61 16.48 28.04
N LEU A 353 -2.30 16.72 27.97
CA LEU A 353 -1.56 16.75 26.71
C LEU A 353 -1.68 15.41 25.97
N LEU A 354 -1.46 14.28 26.67
CA LEU A 354 -1.58 12.95 26.07
C LEU A 354 -3.00 12.63 25.61
N THR A 355 -4.04 13.11 26.32
CA THR A 355 -5.44 12.99 25.88
C THR A 355 -5.67 13.74 24.58
N ILE A 356 -5.18 14.98 24.47
CA ILE A 356 -5.31 15.80 23.26
C ILE A 356 -4.57 15.15 22.09
N VAL A 357 -3.33 14.69 22.31
CA VAL A 357 -2.52 14.02 21.27
C VAL A 357 -3.18 12.73 20.80
N ALA A 358 -3.72 11.92 21.71
CA ALA A 358 -4.45 10.70 21.35
C ALA A 358 -5.72 11.01 20.55
N GLY A 359 -6.50 12.02 20.97
CA GLY A 359 -7.71 12.45 20.27
C GLY A 359 -7.44 13.01 18.87
N LEU A 360 -6.43 13.87 18.74
CA LEU A 360 -6.01 14.41 17.44
C LEU A 360 -5.49 13.29 16.53
N SER A 361 -4.63 12.41 17.04
CA SER A 361 -4.12 11.26 16.27
C SER A 361 -5.27 10.37 15.79
N LEU A 362 -6.25 10.08 16.64
CA LEU A 362 -7.42 9.29 16.28
C LEU A 362 -8.22 9.95 15.15
N TYR A 363 -8.44 11.27 15.24
CA TYR A 363 -9.13 12.05 14.21
C TYR A 363 -8.36 12.07 12.89
N PHE A 364 -7.04 12.27 12.92
CA PHE A 364 -6.19 12.24 11.73
C PHE A 364 -6.17 10.88 11.06
N ILE A 365 -6.16 9.78 11.82
CA ILE A 365 -6.20 8.44 11.25
C ILE A 365 -7.59 8.14 10.68
N ASP A 366 -8.67 8.39 11.42
CA ASP A 366 -10.03 8.13 10.91
C ASP A 366 -10.35 8.95 9.65
N SER A 367 -9.85 10.19 9.55
CA SER A 367 -10.00 10.99 8.34
C SER A 367 -9.20 10.44 7.16
N LYS A 368 -7.98 9.92 7.38
CA LYS A 368 -7.19 9.26 6.34
C LYS A 368 -7.78 7.91 5.90
N ASP A 369 -8.41 7.16 6.80
CA ASP A 369 -9.02 5.87 6.47
C ASP A 369 -10.33 6.01 5.65
N ARG A 370 -10.88 7.24 5.53
CA ARG A 370 -12.05 7.55 4.67
C ARG A 370 -11.70 7.80 3.20
N VAL A 371 -10.45 7.56 2.80
CA VAL A 371 -10.03 7.77 1.41
C VAL A 371 -10.80 6.86 0.48
N SER A 372 -11.42 7.49 -0.52
CA SER A 372 -12.10 6.82 -1.61
C SER A 372 -11.06 6.13 -2.51
N ALA A 373 -11.06 4.80 -2.55
CA ALA A 373 -10.24 3.96 -3.40
C ALA A 373 -11.08 2.89 -4.13
N GLY A 374 -10.64 2.51 -5.32
CA GLY A 374 -11.24 1.45 -6.15
C GLY A 374 -10.17 0.49 -6.67
N ILE A 375 -10.63 -0.64 -7.22
CA ILE A 375 -9.77 -1.63 -7.86
C ILE A 375 -10.20 -1.81 -9.31
N ILE A 376 -9.22 -1.83 -10.20
CA ILE A 376 -9.41 -2.09 -11.63
C ILE A 376 -9.87 -3.54 -11.82
N SER A 377 -10.99 -3.73 -12.52
CA SER A 377 -11.64 -5.03 -12.64
C SER A 377 -11.36 -5.79 -13.93
N THR A 378 -10.74 -5.13 -14.90
CA THR A 378 -10.39 -5.70 -16.21
C THR A 378 -8.97 -5.25 -16.54
N GLY A 379 -8.11 -6.19 -16.95
CA GLY A 379 -6.78 -5.83 -17.45
C GLY A 379 -6.87 -4.94 -18.68
N GLY A 380 -5.91 -4.01 -18.82
CA GLY A 380 -5.90 -3.06 -19.92
C GLY A 380 -6.86 -1.88 -19.75
N ALA A 381 -7.15 -1.47 -18.50
CA ALA A 381 -8.05 -0.37 -18.24
C ALA A 381 -7.40 0.97 -18.63
N GLU A 382 -7.81 1.52 -19.77
CA GLU A 382 -7.23 2.74 -20.33
C GLU A 382 -7.78 4.01 -19.67
N LEU A 383 -6.86 4.85 -19.20
CA LEU A 383 -7.16 6.16 -18.66
C LEU A 383 -7.09 7.22 -19.75
N THR A 384 -8.09 8.09 -19.72
CA THR A 384 -8.17 9.25 -20.61
C THR A 384 -7.86 10.56 -19.86
N LYS A 385 -7.18 11.51 -20.51
CA LYS A 385 -6.90 12.84 -19.93
C LYS A 385 -8.18 13.67 -19.69
N VAL A 386 -9.19 13.44 -20.52
CA VAL A 386 -10.44 14.20 -20.57
C VAL A 386 -11.58 13.21 -20.58
N PRO A 387 -12.69 13.45 -19.86
CA PRO A 387 -13.79 12.52 -19.80
C PRO A 387 -14.61 12.55 -21.09
N SER A 388 -14.12 11.85 -22.11
CA SER A 388 -14.70 11.85 -23.46
C SER A 388 -14.31 10.57 -24.18
N ASP A 389 -15.27 9.94 -24.84
CA ASP A 389 -15.06 8.71 -25.63
C ASP A 389 -14.14 8.93 -26.85
N LYS A 390 -13.79 10.19 -27.15
CA LYS A 390 -12.84 10.57 -28.21
C LYS A 390 -11.48 11.02 -27.68
N ALA A 391 -11.26 10.97 -26.37
CA ALA A 391 -9.99 11.38 -25.78
C ALA A 391 -8.92 10.32 -26.08
N LEU A 392 -7.67 10.77 -26.29
CA LEU A 392 -6.55 9.86 -26.44
C LEU A 392 -6.27 9.17 -25.10
N GLU A 393 -6.08 7.86 -25.17
CA GLU A 393 -5.60 7.02 -24.09
C GLU A 393 -4.18 7.46 -23.73
N TRP A 394 -3.87 7.52 -22.44
CA TRP A 394 -2.52 7.80 -21.96
C TRP A 394 -1.97 6.58 -21.24
N ILE A 395 -2.60 6.17 -20.14
CA ILE A 395 -2.05 5.16 -19.24
C ILE A 395 -2.98 3.96 -19.27
N SER A 396 -2.43 2.75 -19.40
CA SER A 396 -3.15 1.50 -19.17
C SER A 396 -2.85 0.99 -17.77
N LEU A 397 -3.87 0.55 -17.04
CA LEU A 397 -3.70 -0.11 -15.75
C LEU A 397 -4.09 -1.59 -15.85
N GLY A 398 -3.26 -2.44 -15.27
CA GLY A 398 -3.53 -3.87 -15.11
C GLY A 398 -4.70 -4.18 -14.19
N GLU A 399 -5.21 -5.41 -14.27
CA GLU A 399 -6.26 -5.91 -13.38
C GLU A 399 -5.76 -5.93 -11.93
N GLY A 400 -6.64 -5.65 -10.97
CA GLY A 400 -6.28 -5.69 -9.54
C GLY A 400 -5.59 -4.43 -9.04
N TYR A 401 -5.23 -3.51 -9.93
CA TYR A 401 -4.57 -2.26 -9.57
C TYR A 401 -5.45 -1.37 -8.68
N CYS A 402 -4.90 -0.86 -7.56
CA CYS A 402 -5.65 -0.03 -6.61
C CYS A 402 -5.37 1.46 -6.80
N VAL A 403 -6.44 2.25 -6.96
CA VAL A 403 -6.38 3.70 -7.27
C VAL A 403 -7.25 4.51 -6.33
N TYR A 404 -6.89 5.77 -6.09
CA TYR A 404 -7.75 6.74 -5.41
C TYR A 404 -8.84 7.24 -6.35
N ILE A 405 -10.07 7.39 -5.86
CA ILE A 405 -11.18 8.02 -6.57
C ILE A 405 -11.26 9.46 -6.08
N LYS A 406 -10.96 10.42 -6.95
CA LYS A 406 -10.97 11.87 -6.64
C LYS A 406 -12.28 12.55 -7.01
N GLY A 407 -12.98 12.02 -8.00
CA GLY A 407 -14.21 12.62 -8.50
C GLY A 407 -15.01 11.67 -9.37
N GLU A 408 -16.23 12.09 -9.68
CA GLU A 408 -17.19 11.35 -10.49
C GLU A 408 -17.84 12.32 -11.48
N TRP A 409 -17.93 11.91 -12.74
CA TRP A 409 -18.63 12.68 -13.76
C TRP A 409 -19.31 11.73 -14.76
N LYS A 410 -20.64 11.81 -14.84
CA LYS A 410 -21.47 10.90 -15.65
C LYS A 410 -21.13 9.44 -15.37
N ASP A 411 -20.65 8.70 -16.37
CA ASP A 411 -20.32 7.28 -16.29
C ASP A 411 -18.81 7.03 -16.09
N GLN A 412 -18.06 8.04 -15.65
CA GLN A 412 -16.62 7.97 -15.44
C GLN A 412 -16.21 8.42 -14.04
N TYR A 413 -15.12 7.82 -13.54
CA TYR A 413 -14.41 8.23 -12.34
C TYR A 413 -13.11 8.94 -12.69
N LEU A 414 -12.83 10.04 -12.00
CA LEU A 414 -11.49 10.60 -11.96
C LEU A 414 -10.70 9.80 -10.92
N ILE A 415 -9.69 9.09 -11.38
CA ILE A 415 -8.81 8.27 -10.54
C ILE A 415 -7.40 8.84 -10.50
N GLU A 416 -6.66 8.50 -9.44
CA GLU A 416 -5.28 8.91 -9.22
C GLU A 416 -4.49 7.79 -8.54
N THR A 417 -3.28 7.50 -9.01
CA THR A 417 -2.35 6.55 -8.39
C THR A 417 -1.62 7.19 -7.19
N GLU A 418 -0.78 6.44 -6.46
CA GLU A 418 -0.01 7.04 -5.35
C GLU A 418 0.97 8.13 -5.82
N TYR A 419 1.44 8.06 -7.06
CA TYR A 419 2.38 9.04 -7.62
C TYR A 419 1.70 10.28 -8.23
N GLY A 420 0.38 10.42 -8.09
CA GLY A 420 -0.35 11.57 -8.62
C GLY A 420 -0.63 11.49 -10.12
N LEU A 421 -0.34 10.36 -10.77
CA LEU A 421 -0.79 10.09 -12.13
C LEU A 421 -2.29 9.81 -12.09
N GLY A 422 -3.07 10.58 -12.84
CA GLY A 422 -4.52 10.48 -12.80
C GLY A 422 -5.17 10.68 -14.16
N GLY A 423 -6.39 10.18 -14.27
CA GLY A 423 -7.17 10.22 -15.50
C GLY A 423 -8.59 9.73 -15.28
N TRP A 424 -9.40 9.81 -16.33
CA TRP A 424 -10.79 9.39 -16.32
C TRP A 424 -10.90 7.95 -16.80
N LEU A 425 -11.63 7.15 -16.01
CA LEU A 425 -11.88 5.74 -16.27
C LEU A 425 -13.38 5.46 -16.25
N GLN A 426 -13.86 4.58 -17.13
CA GLN A 426 -15.25 4.13 -17.14
C GLN A 426 -15.60 3.40 -15.83
N LYS A 427 -16.83 3.57 -15.35
CA LYS A 427 -17.29 3.02 -14.08
C LYS A 427 -17.33 1.49 -14.04
N ASP A 428 -17.56 0.85 -15.18
CA ASP A 428 -17.62 -0.61 -15.34
C ASP A 428 -16.25 -1.28 -15.20
N ALA A 429 -15.17 -0.59 -15.58
CA ALA A 429 -13.78 -1.00 -15.40
C ALA A 429 -13.30 -0.87 -13.94
N LEU A 430 -14.12 -0.33 -13.03
CA LEU A 430 -13.76 -0.12 -11.62
C LEU A 430 -14.74 -0.81 -10.66
N ARG A 431 -14.23 -1.74 -9.85
CA ARG A 431 -14.98 -2.31 -8.73
C ARG A 431 -14.97 -1.37 -7.53
N LYS A 432 -16.01 -0.53 -7.44
CA LYS A 432 -16.31 0.35 -6.30
C LYS A 432 -17.05 -0.42 -5.19
N LYS A 433 -16.36 -1.32 -4.48
CA LYS A 433 -16.93 -1.90 -3.24
C LYS A 433 -16.23 -1.45 -1.97
N MET A 434 -15.17 -0.66 -2.07
CA MET A 434 -14.28 -0.44 -0.92
C MET A 434 -14.75 0.63 0.09
N LEU A 435 -15.86 1.36 -0.11
CA LEU A 435 -15.95 2.71 0.50
C LEU A 435 -17.17 3.11 1.31
N SER A 436 -18.12 2.20 1.56
CA SER A 436 -19.20 2.50 2.50
C SER A 436 -19.43 1.40 3.53
N LEU A 437 -18.46 0.51 3.74
CA LEU A 437 -18.57 -0.58 4.72
C LEU A 437 -18.58 -0.09 6.18
N PHE A 438 -18.52 1.22 6.41
CA PHE A 438 -18.59 1.83 7.73
C PHE A 438 -19.35 3.15 7.74
#